data_AF-A0A2W0A018-F1
#
_entry.id   AF-A0A2W0A018-F1
#
_cell.length_a   1.000
_cell.length_b   1.000
_cell.length_c   1.000
_cell.angle_alpha   90.00
_cell.angle_beta   90.00
_cell.angle_gamma   90.00
#
_symmetry.space_group_name_H-M   'P 1'
#
loop_
_entity.id
_entity.type
_entity.pdbx_description
1 polymer ?
#
loop_
_entity_poly.entity_id
_entity_poly.type
_entity_poly.pdbx_seq_one_letter_code
_entity_poly.pdbx_strand_id
1 'polypeptide(L)'
;AEEISILELEKGSGAFTDYFVVCSGTNPRQIQAIADEVEQRLRNAGLRPTHSEGYKQADWVLLDYVDFVVHIFSEKARKYYDLERLWKSAKRLEPGELEAARKRRGTVSSGKKRKRA
;
A
#
# COMPACT_ATOMS: atom_id res chain seq x y z
N ALA A 1 -4.95 4.22 12.49
CA ALA A 1 -4.04 3.22 11.90
C ALA A 1 -2.68 3.50 12.48
N GLU A 2 -2.01 2.47 12.97
CA GLU A 2 -0.70 2.58 13.64
C GLU A 2 0.41 1.99 12.75
N GLU A 3 1.64 2.44 12.98
CA GLU A 3 2.86 1.86 12.39
C GLU A 3 2.77 1.66 10.86
N ILE A 4 2.40 2.71 10.13
CA ILE A 4 2.25 2.62 8.68
C ILE A 4 3.63 2.54 8.03
N SER A 5 3.90 1.42 7.36
CA SER A 5 5.13 1.18 6.57
C SER A 5 4.76 1.04 5.10
N ILE A 6 5.53 1.68 4.21
CA ILE A 6 5.40 1.49 2.77
C ILE A 6 6.68 0.85 2.25
N LEU A 7 6.57 -0.27 1.57
CA LEU A 7 7.68 -1.04 1.03
C LEU A 7 7.62 -0.99 -0.50
N GLU A 8 8.64 -0.43 -1.12
CA GLU A 8 8.88 -0.53 -2.57
C GLU A 8 9.67 -1.81 -2.85
N LEU A 9 9.04 -2.74 -3.56
CA LEU A 9 9.57 -4.08 -3.81
C LEU A 9 10.57 -4.03 -4.98
N GLU A 10 11.66 -4.80 -4.86
CA GLU A 10 12.70 -4.82 -5.88
C GLU A 10 12.24 -5.61 -7.12
N LYS A 11 12.55 -5.09 -8.31
CA LYS A 11 12.29 -5.79 -9.57
C LYS A 11 13.10 -7.09 -9.62
N GLY A 12 12.41 -8.22 -9.76
CA GLY A 12 13.03 -9.55 -9.77
C GLY A 12 13.06 -10.25 -8.40
N SER A 13 12.49 -9.64 -7.36
CA SER A 13 12.30 -10.28 -6.04
C SER A 13 11.27 -11.42 -6.03
N GLY A 14 10.60 -11.67 -7.15
CA GLY A 14 9.46 -12.60 -7.25
C GLY A 14 8.14 -12.02 -6.72
N ALA A 15 8.14 -10.76 -6.27
CA ALA A 15 6.92 -10.04 -5.95
C ALA A 15 6.03 -9.89 -7.19
N PHE A 16 4.73 -10.07 -7.00
CA PHE A 16 3.72 -9.86 -8.05
C PHE A 16 3.23 -8.40 -8.13
N THR A 17 3.67 -7.55 -7.20
CA THR A 17 3.25 -6.16 -7.05
C THR A 17 4.46 -5.25 -6.85
N ASP A 18 4.29 -3.93 -7.06
CA ASP A 18 5.38 -2.95 -6.90
C ASP A 18 5.49 -2.45 -5.45
N TYR A 19 4.37 -2.38 -4.72
CA TYR A 19 4.33 -1.79 -3.39
C TYR A 19 3.51 -2.60 -2.39
N PHE A 20 4.04 -2.70 -1.16
CA PHE A 20 3.25 -3.09 0.00
C PHE A 20 3.00 -1.89 0.90
N VAL A 21 1.75 -1.72 1.31
CA VAL A 21 1.37 -0.82 2.39
C VAL A 21 0.99 -1.68 3.57
N VAL A 22 1.72 -1.54 4.68
CA VAL A 22 1.50 -2.34 5.90
C VAL A 22 1.10 -1.40 7.01
N CYS A 23 0.02 -1.69 7.72
CA CYS A 23 -0.37 -0.95 8.91
C CYS A 23 -1.03 -1.85 9.96
N SER A 24 -1.15 -1.34 11.17
CA SER A 24 -1.76 -2.05 12.28
C SER A 24 -3.03 -1.37 12.80
N GLY A 25 -3.95 -2.19 13.32
CA GLY A 25 -5.07 -1.76 14.14
C GLY A 25 -5.02 -2.42 15.50
N THR A 26 -5.47 -1.69 16.52
CA THR A 26 -5.46 -2.08 17.93
C THR A 26 -6.60 -3.04 18.29
N ASN A 27 -7.64 -3.12 17.46
CA ASN A 27 -8.77 -4.02 17.65
C ASN A 27 -9.47 -4.35 16.31
N PRO A 28 -10.27 -5.44 16.24
CA PRO A 28 -10.97 -5.86 15.02
C PRO A 28 -11.82 -4.78 14.36
N ARG A 29 -12.52 -3.96 15.15
CA ARG A 29 -13.37 -2.88 14.62
C ARG A 29 -12.51 -1.79 13.96
N GLN A 30 -11.37 -1.44 14.55
CA GLN A 30 -10.44 -0.48 13.93
C GLN A 30 -9.85 -1.04 12.64
N ILE A 31 -9.51 -2.33 12.60
CA ILE A 31 -8.96 -3.00 11.41
C ILE A 31 -9.97 -2.95 10.26
N GLN A 32 -11.23 -3.30 10.53
CA GLN A 32 -12.32 -3.20 9.55
C GLN A 32 -12.53 -1.75 9.10
N ALA A 33 -12.57 -0.79 10.02
CA ALA A 33 -12.73 0.62 9.69
C ALA A 33 -11.59 1.16 8.80
N ILE A 34 -10.35 0.72 9.03
CA ILE A 34 -9.22 1.06 8.16
C ILE A 34 -9.43 0.48 6.76
N ALA A 35 -9.83 -0.79 6.66
CA ALA A 35 -10.09 -1.45 5.38
C ALA A 35 -11.21 -0.74 4.60
N ASP A 36 -12.32 -0.44 5.28
CA ASP A 36 -13.48 0.25 4.71
C ASP A 36 -13.11 1.64 4.19
N GLU A 37 -12.34 2.41 4.97
CA GLU A 37 -11.90 3.76 4.59
C GLU A 37 -10.94 3.73 3.39
N VAL A 38 -9.99 2.79 3.36
CA VAL A 38 -9.08 2.60 2.21
C VAL A 38 -9.89 2.32 0.95
N GLU A 39 -10.81 1.36 1.03
CA GLU A 39 -11.63 0.97 -0.10
C GLU A 39 -12.61 2.08 -0.53
N GLN A 40 -13.18 2.83 0.43
CA GLN A 40 -14.05 3.97 0.14
C GLN A 40 -13.30 5.09 -0.61
N ARG A 41 -12.10 5.47 -0.14
CA ARG A 41 -11.28 6.50 -0.80
C ARG A 41 -10.87 6.10 -2.20
N LEU A 42 -10.43 4.85 -2.37
CA LEU A 42 -9.98 4.35 -3.67
C LEU A 42 -11.16 4.19 -4.63
N ARG A 43 -12.34 3.77 -4.15
CA ARG A 43 -13.58 3.78 -4.95
C ARG A 43 -13.93 5.16 -5.48
N ASN A 44 -13.81 6.20 -4.65
CA ASN A 44 -14.06 7.57 -5.07
C ASN A 44 -13.04 8.07 -6.11
N ALA A 45 -11.86 7.46 -6.16
CA ALA A 45 -10.84 7.69 -7.18
C ALA A 45 -11.01 6.78 -8.43
N GLY A 46 -12.07 5.97 -8.49
CA GLY A 46 -12.34 5.05 -9.60
C GLY A 46 -11.59 3.72 -9.54
N LEU A 47 -10.93 3.41 -8.41
CA LEU A 47 -10.19 2.17 -8.19
C LEU A 47 -10.99 1.23 -7.28
N ARG A 48 -10.99 -0.06 -7.59
CA ARG A 48 -11.56 -1.11 -6.73
C ARG A 48 -10.50 -2.18 -6.48
N PRO A 49 -10.52 -2.82 -5.30
CA PRO A 49 -9.63 -3.95 -5.07
C PRO A 49 -10.00 -5.05 -6.06
N THR A 50 -8.99 -5.64 -6.68
CA THR A 50 -9.14 -6.87 -7.47
C THR A 50 -9.56 -8.03 -6.59
N HIS A 51 -9.01 -8.06 -5.38
CA HIS A 51 -9.31 -9.10 -4.40
C HIS A 51 -9.23 -8.56 -2.96
N SER A 52 -10.01 -9.16 -2.07
CA SER A 52 -10.03 -8.81 -0.65
C SER A 52 -10.19 -10.05 0.22
N GLU A 53 -9.37 -10.17 1.27
CA GLU A 53 -9.40 -11.33 2.17
C GLU A 53 -9.38 -10.92 3.65
N GLY A 54 -9.86 -11.82 4.53
CA GLY A 54 -9.69 -11.73 5.98
C GLY A 54 -10.53 -10.68 6.71
N TYR A 55 -11.35 -9.88 6.00
CA TYR A 55 -12.17 -8.81 6.57
C TYR A 55 -13.03 -9.25 7.77
N LYS A 56 -13.64 -10.44 7.70
CA LYS A 56 -14.52 -10.95 8.77
C LYS A 56 -13.75 -11.30 10.04
N GLN A 57 -12.57 -11.90 9.90
CA GLN A 57 -11.71 -12.27 11.02
C GLN A 57 -11.03 -11.05 11.62
N ALA A 58 -10.70 -10.06 10.77
CA ALA A 58 -10.07 -8.80 11.17
C ALA A 58 -8.81 -8.99 12.02
N ASP A 59 -8.06 -10.08 11.76
CA ASP A 59 -6.73 -10.32 12.34
C ASP A 59 -5.64 -9.99 11.32
N TRP A 60 -5.90 -10.30 10.05
CA TRP A 60 -5.14 -9.84 8.89
C TRP A 60 -6.13 -9.62 7.75
N VAL A 61 -6.26 -8.37 7.31
CA VAL A 61 -7.03 -8.00 6.13
C VAL A 61 -6.05 -7.68 5.00
N LEU A 62 -6.30 -8.27 3.83
CA LEU A 62 -5.53 -8.04 2.61
C LEU A 62 -6.44 -7.40 1.57
N LEU A 63 -6.00 -6.27 1.00
CA LEU A 63 -6.67 -5.60 -0.12
C LEU A 63 -5.67 -5.51 -1.28
N ASP A 64 -5.97 -6.21 -2.38
CA ASP A 64 -5.11 -6.32 -3.55
C ASP A 64 -5.59 -5.37 -4.67
N TYR A 65 -4.70 -4.51 -5.15
CA TYR A 65 -4.93 -3.58 -6.26
C TYR A 65 -3.98 -3.85 -7.45
N VAL A 66 -3.33 -5.02 -7.51
CA VAL A 66 -2.32 -5.42 -8.50
C VAL A 66 -1.03 -4.62 -8.39
N ASP A 67 -1.09 -3.29 -8.58
CA ASP A 67 0.07 -2.40 -8.52
C ASP A 67 0.58 -2.20 -7.08
N PHE A 68 -0.31 -2.34 -6.10
CA PHE A 68 0.03 -2.34 -4.68
C PHE A 68 -0.93 -3.22 -3.86
N VAL A 69 -0.46 -3.68 -2.71
CA VAL A 69 -1.27 -4.48 -1.76
C VAL A 69 -1.25 -3.85 -0.37
N VAL A 70 -2.44 -3.65 0.20
CA VAL A 70 -2.61 -3.13 1.55
C VAL A 70 -2.81 -4.28 2.53
N HIS A 71 -1.94 -4.36 3.52
CA HIS A 71 -1.95 -5.33 4.60
C HIS A 71 -2.30 -4.62 5.91
N ILE A 72 -3.45 -4.97 6.48
CA ILE A 72 -3.94 -4.38 7.73
C ILE A 72 -3.94 -5.48 8.77
N PHE A 73 -3.04 -5.38 9.74
CA PHE A 73 -2.82 -6.42 10.74
C PHE A 73 -3.36 -6.03 12.11
N SER A 74 -3.73 -7.04 12.90
CA SER A 74 -3.67 -6.92 14.36
C SER A 74 -2.21 -6.86 14.81
N GLU A 75 -1.95 -6.28 15.98
CA GLU A 75 -0.59 -6.25 16.54
C GLU A 75 0.02 -7.65 16.69
N LYS A 76 -0.81 -8.65 17.02
CA LYS A 76 -0.37 -10.04 17.17
C LYS A 76 -0.02 -10.65 15.82
N ALA A 77 -0.88 -10.47 14.81
CA ALA A 77 -0.65 -11.01 13.48
C ALA A 77 0.58 -10.39 12.83
N ARG A 78 0.79 -9.07 12.95
CA ARG A 78 1.98 -8.40 12.40
C ARG A 78 3.28 -8.98 12.95
N LYS A 79 3.35 -9.22 14.26
CA LYS A 79 4.52 -9.83 14.92
C LYS A 79 4.72 -11.29 14.52
N TYR A 80 3.63 -12.03 14.29
CA TYR A 80 3.70 -13.43 13.91
C TYR A 80 4.17 -13.62 12.46
N TYR A 81 3.58 -12.87 11.52
CA TYR A 81 3.92 -12.99 10.09
C TYR A 81 5.18 -12.24 9.70
N ASP A 82 5.50 -11.13 10.38
CA ASP A 82 6.73 -10.36 10.23
C ASP A 82 7.13 -10.11 8.75
N LEU A 83 6.15 -9.65 7.95
CA LEU A 83 6.36 -9.41 6.52
C LEU A 83 7.51 -8.44 6.26
N GLU A 84 7.71 -7.48 7.16
CA GLU A 84 8.79 -6.50 7.05
C GLU A 84 10.19 -7.16 7.14
N ARG A 85 10.32 -8.28 7.83
CA ARG A 85 11.56 -9.09 7.83
C ARG A 85 11.70 -9.92 6.57
N LEU A 86 10.60 -10.47 6.04
CA LEU A 86 10.61 -11.22 4.79
C LEU A 86 11.09 -10.34 3.62
N TRP A 87 10.61 -9.09 3.58
CA TRP A 87 10.91 -8.12 2.54
C TRP A 87 11.98 -7.11 2.97
N LYS A 88 12.98 -7.54 3.75
CA LYS A 88 14.04 -6.67 4.28
C LYS A 88 14.85 -5.91 3.23
N SER A 89 14.92 -6.41 2.00
CA SER A 89 15.61 -5.75 0.87
C SER A 89 14.75 -4.70 0.19
N ALA A 90 13.43 -4.67 0.45
CA ALA A 90 12.54 -3.65 -0.06
C ALA A 90 12.89 -2.30 0.54
N LYS A 91 12.79 -1.25 -0.28
CA LYS A 91 13.04 0.11 0.18
C LYS A 91 11.84 0.59 0.98
N ARG A 92 12.07 0.99 2.23
CA ARG A 92 11.04 1.68 3.03
C ARG A 92 10.87 3.11 2.53
N LEU A 93 9.62 3.50 2.31
CA LEU A 93 9.23 4.83 1.89
C LEU A 93 8.38 5.49 2.96
N GLU A 94 8.64 6.77 3.20
CA GLU A 94 7.76 7.63 3.98
C GLU A 94 6.66 8.23 3.07
N PRO A 95 5.45 8.52 3.59
CA PRO A 95 4.39 9.15 2.81
C PRO A 95 4.83 10.45 2.11
N GLY A 96 5.71 11.23 2.74
CA GLY A 96 6.26 12.45 2.15
C GLY A 96 7.13 12.20 0.91
N GLU A 97 7.80 11.04 0.82
CA GLU A 97 8.64 10.69 -0.33
C GLU A 97 7.80 10.34 -1.56
N LEU A 98 6.62 9.71 -1.36
CA LEU A 98 5.66 9.44 -2.43
C LEU A 98 5.09 10.73 -3.02
N GLU A 99 4.71 11.68 -2.16
CA GLU A 99 4.25 13.01 -2.60
C GLU A 99 5.32 13.76 -3.40
N ALA A 100 6.57 13.72 -2.95
CA ALA A 100 7.70 14.31 -3.68
C ALA A 100 7.93 13.61 -5.03
N ALA A 101 7.84 12.28 -5.08
CA ALA A 101 7.98 11.50 -6.32
C ALA A 101 6.86 11.82 -7.33
N ARG A 102 5.61 11.97 -6.87
CA ARG A 102 4.47 12.40 -7.69
C ARG A 102 4.71 13.78 -8.29
N LYS A 103 5.17 14.76 -7.48
CA LYS A 103 5.50 16.13 -7.96
C LYS A 103 6.58 16.11 -9.05
N ARG A 104 7.63 15.30 -8.88
CA ARG A 104 8.71 15.12 -9.88
C ARG A 104 8.20 14.52 -11.20
N ARG A 105 7.26 13.55 -11.16
CA ARG A 105 6.67 12.99 -12.40
C ARG A 105 5.73 13.98 -13.10
N GLY A 106 5.01 14.80 -12.33
CA GLY A 106 4.13 15.84 -12.85
C GLY A 106 4.86 16.97 -13.60
N THR A 107 6.05 17.38 -13.14
CA THR A 107 6.85 18.42 -13.79
C THR A 107 7.51 17.95 -15.09
N VAL A 108 7.89 16.67 -15.19
CA VAL A 108 8.54 16.10 -16.40
C VAL A 108 7.55 15.93 -17.56
N SER A 109 6.27 15.66 -17.30
CA SER A 109 5.22 15.53 -18.34
C SER A 109 4.92 16.87 -19.04
N SER A 110 5.08 18.01 -18.35
CA SER A 110 4.83 19.35 -18.91
C SER A 110 5.87 19.78 -19.96
N GLY A 111 7.04 19.13 -20.04
CA GLY A 111 8.15 19.57 -20.88
C GLY A 111 8.15 19.06 -22.33
N LYS A 112 7.35 18.04 -22.68
CA LYS A 112 7.47 17.35 -23.98
C LYS A 112 6.55 17.88 -25.10
N LYS A 113 5.83 19.00 -24.90
CA LYS A 113 4.92 19.61 -25.89
C LYS A 113 5.53 20.74 -26.76
N ARG A 114 6.85 20.91 -26.81
CA ARG A 114 7.52 21.90 -27.69
C ARG A 114 8.62 21.27 -28.53
N LYS A 115 8.25 20.68 -29.67
CA LYS A 115 9.02 20.66 -30.94
C LYS A 115 8.29 19.81 -31.99
N ARG A 116 7.34 20.44 -32.68
CA ARG A 116 7.02 20.17 -34.09
C ARG A 116 6.72 21.54 -34.70
N ALA A 117 7.75 22.13 -35.29
CA ALA A 117 7.68 23.21 -36.26
C ALA A 117 8.35 22.66 -37.53
#